data_AF-A0A9D6KQG9-F1
#
_entry.id   AF-A0A9D6KQG9-F1
#
_cell.length_a   1.000
_cell.length_b   1.000
_cell.length_c   1.000
_cell.angle_alpha   90.00
_cell.angle_beta   90.00
_cell.angle_gamma   90.00
#
_symmetry.space_group_name_H-M   'P 1'
#
loop_
_entity.id
_entity.type
_entity.pdbx_description
1 polymer ?
#
loop_
_entity_poly.entity_id
_entity_poly.type
_entity_poly.pdbx_seq_one_letter_code
_entity_poly.pdbx_strand_id
1 'polypeptide(L)'
;MNFTKTMFALAIGSVGIMGAMSAHAFSLNSGDTLTINTGVPVFSTTGAGTPSSPSVTTQTNVNPGSWFGMDTNGDNAIQGTEKTALSAVNSPGIVIGANTSTPGPWGAGLGSVGAGGPIVDSWGFFSNTGTNFSTVAITGTNTTINLSGWHVAWNNVSSIDMGGNAWGTGYTSGVANLVWDGVYGHTYKLDYHAAVPSTSPAFPNVKYALHLEGVVNAAAPVPEASTYGMMLAGLGLVGFAVRRRKNAI
;
A
#
# COMPACT_ATOMS: atom_id res chain seq x y z
N MET A 1 -19.13 -75.43 -40.44
CA MET A 1 -19.38 -73.98 -40.33
C MET A 1 -18.26 -73.39 -39.48
N ASN A 2 -17.33 -72.67 -40.10
CA ASN A 2 -16.17 -72.09 -39.42
C ASN A 2 -16.41 -70.60 -39.23
N PHE A 3 -16.41 -70.13 -37.99
CA PHE A 3 -16.55 -68.72 -37.64
C PHE A 3 -15.18 -68.02 -37.69
N THR A 4 -15.03 -67.10 -38.65
CA THR A 4 -13.87 -66.20 -38.75
C THR A 4 -14.01 -65.10 -37.70
N LYS A 5 -13.04 -64.99 -36.78
CA LYS A 5 -13.01 -63.99 -35.71
C LYS A 5 -12.44 -62.67 -36.24
N THR A 6 -13.25 -61.61 -36.22
CA THR A 6 -12.80 -60.22 -36.43
C THR A 6 -12.59 -59.58 -35.06
N MET A 7 -11.35 -59.25 -34.71
CA MET A 7 -11.02 -58.50 -33.49
C MET A 7 -11.15 -57.00 -33.77
N PHE A 8 -12.09 -56.34 -33.08
CA PHE A 8 -12.17 -54.88 -33.00
C PHE A 8 -11.24 -54.39 -31.89
N ALA A 9 -10.24 -53.59 -32.25
CA ALA A 9 -9.38 -52.89 -31.30
C ALA A 9 -10.10 -51.64 -30.77
N LEU A 10 -10.32 -51.57 -29.46
CA LEU A 10 -10.83 -50.39 -28.75
C LEU A 10 -9.63 -49.56 -28.29
N ALA A 11 -9.32 -48.48 -29.01
CA ALA A 11 -8.34 -47.49 -28.57
C ALA A 11 -9.00 -46.53 -27.57
N ILE A 12 -8.70 -46.70 -26.29
CA ILE A 12 -9.09 -45.76 -25.22
C ILE A 12 -8.13 -44.57 -25.29
N GLY A 13 -8.54 -43.51 -25.97
CA GLY A 13 -7.87 -42.22 -25.91
C GLY A 13 -8.12 -41.57 -24.55
N SER A 14 -7.13 -41.61 -23.66
CA SER A 14 -7.11 -40.81 -22.45
C SER A 14 -6.88 -39.34 -22.82
N VAL A 15 -7.98 -38.62 -23.09
CA VAL A 15 -7.97 -37.15 -23.12
C VAL A 15 -7.87 -36.69 -21.68
N GLY A 16 -6.65 -36.41 -21.24
CA GLY A 16 -6.42 -35.66 -20.01
C GLY A 16 -7.08 -34.30 -20.16
N ILE A 17 -8.18 -34.08 -19.44
CA ILE A 17 -8.72 -32.76 -19.18
C ILE A 17 -7.71 -32.08 -18.26
N MET A 18 -6.64 -31.52 -18.83
CA MET A 18 -5.93 -30.43 -18.18
C MET A 18 -6.88 -29.24 -18.26
N GLY A 19 -7.80 -29.16 -17.29
CA GLY A 19 -8.51 -27.93 -17.03
C GLY A 19 -7.45 -26.87 -16.79
N ALA A 20 -7.31 -25.95 -17.74
CA ALA A 20 -6.57 -24.72 -17.51
C ALA A 20 -7.20 -24.10 -16.27
N MET A 21 -6.50 -24.20 -15.13
CA MET A 21 -6.82 -23.37 -13.99
C MET A 21 -6.49 -21.96 -14.49
N SER A 22 -7.49 -21.23 -14.98
CA SER A 22 -7.40 -19.79 -15.06
C SER A 22 -7.02 -19.36 -13.65
N ALA A 23 -5.78 -18.88 -13.49
CA ALA A 23 -5.38 -18.18 -12.29
C ALA A 23 -6.33 -16.99 -12.18
N HIS A 24 -7.39 -17.13 -11.39
CA HIS A 24 -8.26 -16.03 -11.07
C HIS A 24 -7.41 -15.07 -10.26
N ALA A 25 -7.15 -13.88 -10.81
CA ALA A 25 -6.57 -12.78 -10.08
C ALA A 25 -7.35 -12.63 -8.76
N PHE A 26 -6.64 -12.70 -7.62
CA PHE A 26 -7.27 -12.48 -6.33
C PHE A 26 -7.81 -11.03 -6.28
N SER A 27 -8.97 -10.86 -5.66
CA SER A 27 -9.43 -9.53 -5.27
C SER A 27 -8.75 -9.16 -3.95
N LEU A 28 -8.53 -7.87 -3.72
CA LEU A 28 -8.10 -7.39 -2.41
C LEU A 28 -9.16 -7.71 -1.36
N ASN A 29 -8.73 -8.29 -0.25
CA ASN A 29 -9.56 -8.66 0.88
C ASN A 29 -9.25 -7.78 2.08
N SER A 30 -10.22 -7.65 2.98
CA SER A 30 -9.99 -6.98 4.27
C SER A 30 -8.86 -7.68 5.03
N GLY A 31 -7.90 -6.91 5.53
CA GLY A 31 -6.69 -7.37 6.20
C GLY A 31 -5.47 -7.51 5.28
N ASP A 32 -5.65 -7.51 3.96
CA ASP A 32 -4.51 -7.52 3.03
C ASP A 32 -3.67 -6.26 3.21
N THR A 33 -2.35 -6.41 3.08
CA THR A 33 -1.41 -5.30 3.28
C THR A 33 -0.68 -5.00 1.98
N LEU A 34 -0.80 -3.76 1.52
CA LEU A 34 0.02 -3.19 0.46
C LEU A 34 1.25 -2.58 1.13
N THR A 35 2.40 -3.25 1.04
CA THR A 35 3.65 -2.70 1.54
C THR A 35 4.09 -1.51 0.69
N ILE A 36 5.03 -0.72 1.18
CA ILE A 36 5.50 0.46 0.46
C ILE A 36 7.03 0.36 0.36
N ASN A 37 7.54 0.46 -0.86
CA ASN A 37 8.96 0.55 -1.12
C ASN A 37 9.42 1.99 -0.96
N THR A 38 10.51 2.19 -0.21
CA THR A 38 11.15 3.51 -0.05
C THR A 38 11.54 4.09 -1.42
N GLY A 39 11.20 5.37 -1.63
CA GLY A 39 11.61 6.15 -2.78
C GLY A 39 13.10 6.42 -2.79
N VAL A 40 13.74 6.29 -3.96
CA VAL A 40 15.15 6.58 -4.15
C VAL A 40 15.29 7.90 -4.92
N PRO A 41 15.72 8.99 -4.27
CA PRO A 41 15.93 10.26 -4.96
C PRO A 41 17.12 10.16 -5.92
N VAL A 42 16.95 10.73 -7.11
CA VAL A 42 17.98 10.85 -8.14
C VAL A 42 18.46 12.29 -8.13
N PHE A 43 19.78 12.49 -8.08
CA PHE A 43 20.39 13.81 -8.04
C PHE A 43 21.24 14.08 -9.28
N SER A 44 21.24 15.33 -9.72
CA SER A 44 22.21 15.87 -10.68
C SER A 44 23.07 16.91 -9.97
N THR A 45 24.36 16.90 -10.28
CA THR A 45 25.32 17.89 -9.79
C THR A 45 25.81 18.71 -10.96
N THR A 46 25.63 20.03 -10.88
CA THR A 46 26.18 20.99 -11.85
C THR A 46 27.26 21.82 -11.18
N GLY A 47 28.23 22.31 -11.97
CA GLY A 47 29.38 23.07 -11.46
C GLY A 47 30.64 22.23 -11.26
N ALA A 48 31.81 22.89 -11.32
CA ALA A 48 33.12 22.24 -11.31
C ALA A 48 33.63 21.89 -9.90
N GLY A 49 32.91 22.26 -8.84
CA GLY A 49 33.34 22.05 -7.45
C GLY A 49 34.48 22.98 -7.02
N THR A 50 34.71 24.07 -7.76
CA THR A 50 35.74 25.06 -7.44
C THR A 50 35.15 26.20 -6.61
N PRO A 51 35.94 26.96 -5.83
CA PRO A 51 35.44 28.12 -5.09
C PRO A 51 34.76 29.18 -5.98
N SER A 52 35.15 29.27 -7.25
CA SER A 52 34.56 30.17 -8.25
C SER A 52 33.41 29.56 -9.06
N SER A 53 33.16 28.26 -8.94
CA SER A 53 32.02 27.54 -9.53
C SER A 53 31.63 26.38 -8.60
N PRO A 54 30.95 26.67 -7.47
CA PRO A 54 30.58 25.66 -6.50
C PRO A 54 29.64 24.64 -7.14
N SER A 55 29.80 23.37 -6.76
CA SER A 55 28.87 22.33 -7.17
C SER A 55 27.52 22.54 -6.50
N VAL A 56 26.45 22.49 -7.29
CA VAL A 56 25.07 22.50 -6.79
C VAL A 56 24.46 21.14 -7.09
N THR A 57 24.06 20.42 -6.04
CA THR A 57 23.34 19.15 -6.16
C THR A 57 21.85 19.41 -6.05
N THR A 58 21.11 18.98 -7.06
CA THR A 58 19.66 19.15 -7.17
C THR A 58 19.00 17.80 -7.39
N GLN A 59 17.88 17.54 -6.72
CA GLN A 59 17.08 16.35 -7.03
C GLN A 59 16.40 16.55 -8.38
N THR A 60 16.51 15.56 -9.26
CA THR A 60 15.91 15.60 -10.60
C THR A 60 14.75 14.62 -10.75
N ASN A 61 14.67 13.58 -9.91
CA ASN A 61 13.58 12.61 -9.91
C ASN A 61 13.56 11.78 -8.62
N VAL A 62 12.54 10.93 -8.48
CA VAL A 62 12.54 9.76 -7.59
C VAL A 62 12.35 8.52 -8.47
N ASN A 63 13.32 7.60 -8.44
CA ASN A 63 13.28 6.36 -9.19
C ASN A 63 14.37 5.38 -8.70
N PRO A 64 14.03 4.13 -8.33
CA PRO A 64 12.67 3.58 -8.18
C PRO A 64 12.00 4.04 -6.87
N GLY A 65 10.86 3.44 -6.54
CA GLY A 65 10.19 3.55 -5.24
C GLY A 65 9.08 4.59 -5.16
N SER A 66 8.53 4.73 -3.96
CA SER A 66 7.35 5.53 -3.70
C SER A 66 7.67 7.01 -3.48
N TRP A 67 6.76 7.89 -3.92
CA TRP A 67 6.91 9.32 -3.80
C TRP A 67 5.55 10.01 -3.73
N PHE A 68 5.53 11.22 -3.18
CA PHE A 68 4.46 12.17 -3.47
C PHE A 68 5.05 13.39 -4.18
N GLY A 69 4.24 14.13 -4.91
CA GLY A 69 4.66 15.37 -5.56
C GLY A 69 3.62 16.45 -5.35
N MET A 70 4.08 17.70 -5.33
CA MET A 70 3.22 18.86 -5.37
C MET A 70 3.62 19.76 -6.54
N ASP A 71 2.64 20.27 -7.29
CA ASP A 71 2.85 21.21 -8.40
C ASP A 71 3.22 22.58 -7.82
N THR A 72 4.52 22.74 -7.55
CA THR A 72 5.07 23.91 -6.86
C THR A 72 5.38 25.05 -7.82
N ASN A 73 5.52 24.74 -9.11
CA ASN A 73 5.77 25.74 -10.15
C ASN A 73 4.49 26.22 -10.85
N GLY A 74 3.35 25.56 -10.63
CA GLY A 74 2.02 25.94 -11.12
C GLY A 74 1.79 25.57 -12.59
N ASP A 75 2.57 24.67 -13.15
CA ASP A 75 2.51 24.30 -14.57
C ASP A 75 1.46 23.22 -14.89
N ASN A 76 0.70 22.81 -13.88
CA ASN A 76 -0.36 21.82 -13.94
C ASN A 76 0.11 20.37 -14.12
N ALA A 77 1.39 20.08 -13.94
CA ALA A 77 1.98 18.75 -13.98
C ALA A 77 2.83 18.47 -12.73
N ILE A 78 3.29 17.22 -12.57
CA ILE A 78 4.25 16.84 -11.53
C ILE A 78 5.54 16.42 -12.21
N GLN A 79 6.56 17.25 -12.10
CA GLN A 79 7.88 16.98 -12.65
C GLN A 79 8.75 16.20 -11.67
N GLY A 80 9.84 15.59 -12.16
CA GLY A 80 10.76 14.84 -11.31
C GLY A 80 11.38 15.67 -10.17
N THR A 81 11.61 16.96 -10.39
CA THR A 81 12.11 17.92 -9.40
C THR A 81 11.09 18.26 -8.31
N GLU A 82 9.81 17.95 -8.53
CA GLU A 82 8.70 18.24 -7.61
C GLU A 82 8.30 17.03 -6.77
N LYS A 83 8.92 15.89 -7.03
CA LYS A 83 8.72 14.67 -6.25
C LYS A 83 9.47 14.77 -4.94
N THR A 84 8.89 14.21 -3.91
CA THR A 84 9.50 13.97 -2.60
C THR A 84 9.50 12.47 -2.38
N ALA A 85 10.69 11.90 -2.20
CA ALA A 85 10.84 10.48 -1.91
C ALA A 85 10.20 10.14 -0.55
N LEU A 86 9.41 9.07 -0.51
CA LEU A 86 8.80 8.58 0.72
C LEU A 86 9.68 7.51 1.37
N SER A 87 9.88 7.60 2.68
CA SER A 87 10.43 6.48 3.46
C SER A 87 9.30 5.56 3.90
N ALA A 88 9.60 4.26 3.94
CA ALA A 88 8.69 3.24 4.42
C ALA A 88 9.41 2.16 5.24
N VAL A 89 10.52 2.52 5.89
CA VAL A 89 11.33 1.59 6.69
C VAL A 89 10.56 1.15 7.93
N ASN A 90 9.80 2.05 8.55
CA ASN A 90 9.01 1.79 9.76
C ASN A 90 7.49 1.80 9.46
N SER A 91 7.13 1.82 8.18
CA SER A 91 5.76 1.96 7.71
C SER A 91 5.02 0.63 7.81
N PRO A 92 3.76 0.63 8.30
CA PRO A 92 2.90 -0.53 8.23
C PRO A 92 2.31 -0.78 6.83
N GLY A 93 2.49 0.16 5.88
CA GLY A 93 1.85 0.15 4.57
C GLY A 93 0.37 0.53 4.63
N ILE A 94 -0.37 0.18 3.58
CA ILE A 94 -1.84 0.31 3.53
C ILE A 94 -2.45 -1.05 3.89
N VAL A 95 -3.26 -1.09 4.95
CA VAL A 95 -4.03 -2.28 5.33
C VAL A 95 -5.47 -2.11 4.86
N ILE A 96 -5.92 -3.00 3.97
CA ILE A 96 -7.26 -2.95 3.38
C ILE A 96 -8.31 -3.25 4.46
N GLY A 97 -9.37 -2.44 4.52
CA GLY A 97 -10.43 -2.55 5.51
C GLY A 97 -10.02 -2.19 6.94
N ALA A 98 -8.79 -1.71 7.16
CA ALA A 98 -8.40 -1.20 8.47
C ALA A 98 -9.21 0.04 8.85
N ASN A 99 -9.46 0.19 10.15
CA ASN A 99 -10.08 1.40 10.71
C ASN A 99 -9.22 2.63 10.44
N THR A 100 -9.82 3.81 10.60
CA THR A 100 -9.19 5.12 10.47
C THR A 100 -7.94 5.23 11.34
N SER A 101 -6.93 5.94 10.87
CA SER A 101 -5.72 6.28 11.63
C SER A 101 -5.68 7.75 12.03
N THR A 102 -4.90 8.08 13.04
CA THR A 102 -4.57 9.46 13.41
C THR A 102 -3.23 9.86 12.79
N PRO A 103 -2.95 11.17 12.61
CA PRO A 103 -1.63 11.61 12.17
C PRO A 103 -0.51 11.03 13.03
N GLY A 104 0.60 10.62 12.39
CA GLY A 104 1.87 10.34 13.05
C GLY A 104 2.60 11.63 13.47
N PRO A 105 3.94 11.62 13.62
CA PRO A 105 4.71 12.84 13.85
C PRO A 105 4.60 13.82 12.67
N TRP A 106 4.29 15.09 12.97
CA TRP A 106 4.25 16.21 12.01
C TRP A 106 4.54 17.52 12.76
N GLY A 107 4.92 18.57 12.03
CA GLY A 107 5.13 19.89 12.64
C GLY A 107 6.12 20.77 11.89
N ALA A 108 6.42 21.92 12.50
CA ALA A 108 7.44 22.81 12.01
C ALA A 108 8.84 22.22 12.24
N GLY A 109 9.73 22.32 11.24
CA GLY A 109 11.07 21.73 11.29
C GLY A 109 11.12 20.24 10.91
N LEU A 110 12.33 19.70 10.77
CA LEU A 110 12.58 18.32 10.31
C LEU A 110 12.83 17.30 11.44
N GLY A 111 12.48 17.65 12.69
CA GLY A 111 12.90 16.90 13.89
C GLY A 111 12.37 15.47 14.00
N SER A 112 11.40 15.07 13.17
CA SER A 112 10.82 13.72 13.22
C SER A 112 10.83 12.98 11.89
N VAL A 113 11.43 13.51 10.82
CA VAL A 113 11.46 12.83 9.51
C VAL A 113 12.06 11.43 9.62
N GLY A 114 11.43 10.45 8.98
CA GLY A 114 11.81 9.03 9.01
C GLY A 114 11.26 8.26 10.21
N ALA A 115 10.60 8.94 11.16
CA ALA A 115 9.85 8.26 12.21
C ALA A 115 8.62 7.54 11.62
N GLY A 116 8.28 6.39 12.18
CA GLY A 116 7.12 5.60 11.75
C GLY A 116 5.84 6.43 11.78
N GLY A 117 5.12 6.42 10.66
CA GLY A 117 3.79 7.00 10.53
C GLY A 117 2.74 5.90 10.33
N PRO A 118 1.46 6.26 10.29
CA PRO A 118 0.37 5.29 10.26
C PRO A 118 0.20 4.63 8.89
N ILE A 119 0.78 5.18 7.81
CA ILE A 119 0.72 4.62 6.46
C ILE A 119 2.11 4.61 5.83
N VAL A 120 2.76 5.77 5.73
CA VAL A 120 4.18 5.91 5.36
C VAL A 120 4.96 6.47 6.54
N ASP A 121 6.28 6.37 6.53
CA ASP A 121 7.09 7.11 7.49
C ASP A 121 6.86 8.62 7.28
N SER A 122 7.02 9.38 8.35
CA SER A 122 7.01 10.83 8.25
C SER A 122 8.10 11.33 7.29
N TRP A 123 7.77 12.37 6.54
CA TRP A 123 8.57 12.90 5.44
C TRP A 123 8.87 14.39 5.64
N GLY A 124 9.87 14.89 4.92
CA GLY A 124 10.24 16.30 4.93
C GLY A 124 9.80 17.01 3.65
N PHE A 125 9.13 18.14 3.78
CA PHE A 125 8.77 19.01 2.64
C PHE A 125 8.87 20.46 3.08
N PHE A 126 9.52 21.32 2.29
CA PHE A 126 9.86 22.70 2.65
C PHE A 126 10.31 22.87 4.12
N SER A 127 11.28 22.04 4.54
CA SER A 127 11.86 22.05 5.90
C SER A 127 10.90 21.75 7.05
N ASN A 128 9.72 21.20 6.77
CA ASN A 128 8.76 20.79 7.79
C ASN A 128 8.45 19.29 7.68
N THR A 129 8.21 18.65 8.82
CA THR A 129 7.79 17.25 8.88
C THR A 129 6.31 17.11 8.58
N GLY A 130 5.96 16.15 7.72
CA GLY A 130 4.59 15.74 7.46
C GLY A 130 4.37 14.24 7.55
N THR A 131 3.11 13.84 7.56
CA THR A 131 2.67 12.45 7.63
C THR A 131 1.37 12.27 6.87
N ASN A 132 1.15 11.06 6.34
CA ASN A 132 -0.10 10.66 5.70
C ASN A 132 -0.88 9.75 6.64
N PHE A 133 -2.20 9.93 6.69
CA PHE A 133 -3.10 9.12 7.49
C PHE A 133 -4.47 9.05 6.79
N SER A 134 -5.37 8.20 7.31
CA SER A 134 -6.70 8.03 6.73
C SER A 134 -7.81 8.21 7.76
N THR A 135 -8.80 9.06 7.45
CA THR A 135 -10.00 9.32 8.28
C THR A 135 -11.21 8.48 7.88
N VAL A 136 -11.07 7.69 6.81
CA VAL A 136 -12.03 6.67 6.37
C VAL A 136 -11.27 5.35 6.18
N ALA A 137 -11.93 4.21 6.37
CA ALA A 137 -11.32 2.92 6.09
C ALA A 137 -10.90 2.84 4.61
N ILE A 138 -9.64 2.46 4.36
CA ILE A 138 -9.14 2.27 3.00
C ILE A 138 -9.66 0.93 2.49
N THR A 139 -10.47 0.95 1.43
CA THR A 139 -11.02 -0.26 0.79
C THR A 139 -10.55 -0.32 -0.66
N GLY A 140 -10.73 -1.45 -1.35
CA GLY A 140 -10.37 -1.49 -2.77
C GLY A 140 -10.74 -2.77 -3.48
N THR A 141 -10.45 -2.77 -4.78
CA THR A 141 -10.52 -3.90 -5.70
C THR A 141 -9.12 -4.18 -6.25
N ASN A 142 -9.01 -5.11 -7.20
CA ASN A 142 -7.75 -5.34 -7.92
C ASN A 142 -7.33 -4.19 -8.87
N THR A 143 -8.17 -3.19 -9.08
CA THR A 143 -7.91 -2.08 -10.01
C THR A 143 -8.04 -0.69 -9.39
N THR A 144 -8.64 -0.57 -8.21
CA THR A 144 -8.88 0.73 -7.56
C THR A 144 -8.77 0.64 -6.05
N ILE A 145 -8.28 1.71 -5.41
CA ILE A 145 -8.30 1.87 -3.95
C ILE A 145 -9.09 3.12 -3.60
N ASN A 146 -10.00 3.01 -2.63
CA ASN A 146 -10.71 4.12 -2.03
C ASN A 146 -9.79 4.87 -1.05
N LEU A 147 -9.41 6.07 -1.43
CA LEU A 147 -8.64 7.05 -0.67
C LEU A 147 -9.47 8.32 -0.36
N SER A 148 -10.81 8.22 -0.32
CA SER A 148 -11.70 9.36 -0.02
C SER A 148 -11.47 9.97 1.36
N GLY A 149 -10.88 9.21 2.29
CA GLY A 149 -10.44 9.71 3.59
C GLY A 149 -8.92 9.91 3.66
N TRP A 150 -8.22 10.13 2.56
CA TRP A 150 -6.77 10.40 2.57
C TRP A 150 -6.48 11.79 3.09
N HIS A 151 -5.61 11.91 4.09
CA HIS A 151 -5.24 13.20 4.68
C HIS A 151 -3.73 13.34 4.82
N VAL A 152 -3.31 14.60 4.87
CA VAL A 152 -1.94 15.02 5.19
C VAL A 152 -1.96 15.90 6.43
N ALA A 153 -1.08 15.64 7.39
CA ALA A 153 -0.76 16.61 8.44
C ALA A 153 0.65 17.16 8.18
N TRP A 154 0.79 18.48 8.11
CA TRP A 154 2.03 19.14 7.72
C TRP A 154 2.03 20.62 8.15
N ASN A 155 3.19 21.13 8.59
CA ASN A 155 3.43 22.55 8.88
C ASN A 155 2.30 23.26 9.66
N ASN A 156 2.13 22.93 10.95
CA ASN A 156 1.10 23.50 11.82
C ASN A 156 -0.37 23.25 11.39
N VAL A 157 -0.60 22.49 10.31
CA VAL A 157 -1.94 22.04 9.90
C VAL A 157 -2.07 20.56 10.22
N SER A 158 -2.91 20.24 11.20
CA SER A 158 -3.08 18.87 11.71
C SER A 158 -3.83 17.94 10.76
N SER A 159 -4.51 18.49 9.76
CA SER A 159 -5.32 17.74 8.82
C SER A 159 -5.65 18.58 7.59
N ILE A 160 -5.15 18.16 6.45
CA ILE A 160 -5.49 18.65 5.12
C ILE A 160 -6.21 17.50 4.42
N ASP A 161 -7.47 17.70 4.07
CA ASP A 161 -8.28 16.72 3.35
C ASP A 161 -7.78 16.60 1.91
N MET A 162 -7.30 15.41 1.55
CA MET A 162 -6.78 15.09 0.23
C MET A 162 -7.65 14.04 -0.47
N GLY A 163 -8.90 13.86 -0.04
CA GLY A 163 -9.89 12.96 -0.63
C GLY A 163 -10.62 13.53 -1.86
N GLY A 164 -10.40 14.80 -2.19
CA GLY A 164 -11.13 15.52 -3.23
C GLY A 164 -10.26 16.10 -4.36
N ASN A 165 -10.92 16.79 -5.28
CA ASN A 165 -10.30 17.61 -6.33
C ASN A 165 -9.29 16.85 -7.20
N ALA A 166 -9.63 15.64 -7.64
CA ALA A 166 -8.80 14.92 -8.59
C ALA A 166 -8.55 15.73 -9.86
N TRP A 167 -7.36 15.56 -10.43
CA TRP A 167 -6.90 16.29 -11.61
C TRP A 167 -6.17 15.35 -12.57
N GLY A 168 -6.17 15.72 -13.85
CA GLY A 168 -5.63 14.90 -14.92
C GLY A 168 -6.60 13.82 -15.40
N THR A 169 -6.39 13.35 -16.62
CA THR A 169 -7.25 12.33 -17.26
C THR A 169 -7.07 10.98 -16.58
N GLY A 170 -8.18 10.28 -16.32
CA GLY A 170 -8.15 8.94 -15.74
C GLY A 170 -8.09 8.89 -14.21
N TYR A 171 -8.21 10.03 -13.52
CA TYR A 171 -8.28 10.10 -12.06
C TYR A 171 -9.67 10.54 -11.59
N THR A 172 -10.10 9.97 -10.45
CA THR A 172 -11.39 10.27 -9.82
C THR A 172 -11.13 10.65 -8.36
N SER A 173 -11.84 11.66 -7.85
CA SER A 173 -11.68 12.12 -6.46
C SER A 173 -11.88 10.98 -5.47
N GLY A 174 -10.92 10.82 -4.56
CA GLY A 174 -10.97 9.79 -3.53
C GLY A 174 -10.73 8.37 -4.05
N VAL A 175 -10.32 8.19 -5.30
CA VAL A 175 -10.04 6.87 -5.89
C VAL A 175 -8.65 6.86 -6.51
N ALA A 176 -7.79 5.99 -6.01
CA ALA A 176 -6.50 5.69 -6.63
C ALA A 176 -6.64 4.58 -7.66
N ASN A 177 -5.84 4.67 -8.71
CA ASN A 177 -5.70 3.63 -9.72
C ASN A 177 -4.68 2.60 -9.23
N LEU A 178 -5.06 1.33 -9.21
CA LEU A 178 -4.20 0.22 -8.82
C LEU A 178 -3.87 -0.64 -10.04
N VAL A 179 -2.58 -0.95 -10.20
CA VAL A 179 -2.08 -1.95 -11.13
C VAL A 179 -1.45 -3.07 -10.32
N TRP A 180 -2.15 -4.19 -10.26
CA TRP A 180 -1.71 -5.43 -9.63
C TRP A 180 -2.25 -6.62 -10.43
N ASP A 181 -1.47 -7.69 -10.53
CA ASP A 181 -1.83 -8.88 -11.30
C ASP A 181 -2.74 -9.85 -10.54
N GLY A 182 -3.08 -9.53 -9.28
CA GLY A 182 -3.90 -10.37 -8.42
C GLY A 182 -3.13 -11.52 -7.79
N VAL A 183 -1.81 -11.51 -7.79
CA VAL A 183 -0.98 -12.55 -7.14
C VAL A 183 -0.31 -11.98 -5.90
N TYR A 184 -0.55 -12.58 -4.74
CA TYR A 184 0.10 -12.17 -3.49
C TYR A 184 1.62 -12.37 -3.57
N GLY A 185 2.37 -11.46 -2.95
CA GLY A 185 3.82 -11.37 -3.02
C GLY A 185 4.35 -10.70 -4.30
N HIS A 186 3.49 -10.46 -5.30
CA HIS A 186 3.87 -9.70 -6.48
C HIS A 186 3.73 -8.20 -6.27
N THR A 187 4.41 -7.45 -7.14
CA THR A 187 4.45 -6.00 -7.07
C THR A 187 3.14 -5.37 -7.50
N TYR A 188 2.78 -4.24 -6.87
CA TYR A 188 1.74 -3.35 -7.35
C TYR A 188 2.29 -1.95 -7.63
N LYS A 189 1.52 -1.19 -8.41
CA LYS A 189 1.64 0.27 -8.51
C LYS A 189 0.31 0.92 -8.21
N LEU A 190 0.33 1.98 -7.43
CA LEU A 190 -0.83 2.77 -7.06
C LEU A 190 -0.56 4.22 -7.37
N ASP A 191 -1.40 4.82 -8.20
CA ASP A 191 -1.32 6.23 -8.60
C ASP A 191 -2.58 6.96 -8.15
N TYR A 192 -2.41 8.06 -7.43
CA TYR A 192 -3.50 8.86 -6.90
C TYR A 192 -3.25 10.35 -7.09
N HIS A 193 -4.25 11.06 -7.60
CA HIS A 193 -4.20 12.50 -7.84
C HIS A 193 -5.31 13.20 -7.05
N ALA A 194 -4.92 14.24 -6.32
CA ALA A 194 -5.82 15.13 -5.59
C ALA A 194 -5.29 16.56 -5.66
N ALA A 195 -6.07 17.53 -5.22
CA ALA A 195 -5.57 18.88 -5.02
C ALA A 195 -5.92 19.35 -3.62
N VAL A 196 -4.99 20.10 -3.03
CA VAL A 196 -5.17 20.71 -1.73
C VAL A 196 -6.43 21.58 -1.76
N PRO A 197 -7.36 21.43 -0.80
CA PRO A 197 -8.62 22.19 -0.81
C PRO A 197 -8.36 23.69 -0.86
N SER A 198 -9.21 24.43 -1.56
CA SER A 198 -9.15 25.89 -1.65
C SER A 198 -9.26 26.59 -0.28
N THR A 199 -9.86 25.91 0.70
CA THR A 199 -10.00 26.36 2.09
C THR A 199 -8.80 26.04 2.97
N SER A 200 -7.81 25.30 2.46
CA SER A 200 -6.61 24.95 3.23
C SER A 200 -5.78 26.21 3.52
N PRO A 201 -5.31 26.40 4.77
CA PRO A 201 -4.40 27.49 5.09
C PRO A 201 -2.97 27.26 4.53
N ALA A 202 -2.67 26.05 4.06
CA ALA A 202 -1.40 25.71 3.43
C ALA A 202 -1.64 25.28 1.98
N PHE A 203 -0.93 25.89 1.02
CA PHE A 203 -0.91 25.52 -0.40
C PHE A 203 -2.30 25.32 -1.07
N PRO A 204 -3.26 26.26 -0.93
CA PRO A 204 -4.59 26.08 -1.50
C PRO A 204 -4.55 25.87 -3.02
N ASN A 205 -5.31 24.89 -3.51
CA ASN A 205 -5.40 24.49 -4.91
C ASN A 205 -4.12 23.89 -5.54
N VAL A 206 -3.06 23.69 -4.76
CA VAL A 206 -1.86 23.02 -5.27
C VAL A 206 -2.18 21.57 -5.57
N LYS A 207 -1.79 21.13 -6.76
CA LYS A 207 -1.98 19.75 -7.20
C LYS A 207 -1.03 18.83 -6.46
N TYR A 208 -1.54 17.67 -6.11
CA TYR A 208 -0.83 16.62 -5.41
C TYR A 208 -0.94 15.31 -6.21
N ALA A 209 0.18 14.63 -6.36
CA ALA A 209 0.21 13.25 -6.83
C ALA A 209 0.87 12.36 -5.78
N LEU A 210 0.39 11.15 -5.67
CA LEU A 210 0.97 10.09 -4.87
C LEU A 210 1.19 8.88 -5.77
N HIS A 211 2.41 8.35 -5.71
CA HIS A 211 2.79 7.10 -6.33
C HIS A 211 3.32 6.17 -5.26
N LEU A 212 2.65 5.03 -5.09
CA LEU A 212 3.12 3.96 -4.22
C LEU A 212 3.42 2.73 -5.04
N GLU A 213 4.53 2.08 -4.72
CA GLU A 213 4.82 0.75 -5.22
C GLU A 213 5.35 -0.12 -4.07
N GLY A 214 5.11 -1.41 -4.16
CA GLY A 214 5.43 -2.37 -3.12
C GLY A 214 4.89 -3.74 -3.51
N VAL A 215 4.64 -4.61 -2.53
CA VAL A 215 4.02 -5.92 -2.75
C VAL A 215 2.70 -6.04 -2.00
N VAL A 216 1.79 -6.86 -2.53
CA VAL A 216 0.53 -7.17 -1.86
C VAL A 216 0.71 -8.44 -1.03
N ASN A 217 0.53 -8.36 0.28
CA ASN A 217 0.56 -9.50 1.18
C ASN A 217 -0.84 -9.86 1.63
N ALA A 218 -1.15 -11.16 1.61
CA ALA A 218 -2.41 -11.66 2.13
C ALA A 218 -2.51 -11.39 3.64
N ALA A 219 -3.72 -11.12 4.11
CA ALA A 219 -4.00 -11.08 5.54
C ALA A 219 -3.50 -12.37 6.21
N ALA A 220 -2.79 -12.24 7.34
CA ALA A 220 -2.40 -13.41 8.11
C ALA A 220 -3.67 -14.18 8.54
N PRO A 221 -3.72 -15.51 8.44
CA PRO A 221 -4.85 -16.29 8.92
C PRO A 221 -5.04 -16.00 10.41
N VAL A 222 -6.12 -15.29 10.77
CA VAL A 222 -6.49 -15.11 12.17
C VAL A 222 -6.95 -16.47 12.67
N PRO A 223 -6.28 -17.10 13.68
CA PRO A 223 -6.76 -18.36 14.21
C PRO A 223 -8.14 -18.09 14.81
N GLU A 224 -9.16 -18.76 14.26
CA GLU A 224 -10.54 -18.54 14.68
C GLU A 224 -10.68 -18.77 16.19
N ALA A 225 -11.57 -18.02 16.83
CA ALA A 225 -11.87 -18.18 18.26
C ALA A 225 -12.27 -19.63 18.63
N SER A 226 -12.76 -20.42 17.67
CA SER A 226 -13.01 -21.86 17.79
C SER A 226 -11.73 -22.66 18.06
N THR A 227 -10.59 -22.29 17.48
CA THR A 227 -9.28 -22.94 17.69
C THR A 227 -8.80 -22.71 19.13
N TYR A 228 -8.92 -21.48 19.63
CA TYR A 228 -8.63 -21.18 21.03
C TYR A 228 -9.65 -21.79 21.99
N GLY A 229 -10.93 -21.80 21.61
CA GLY A 229 -12.01 -22.44 22.37
C GLY A 229 -11.81 -23.95 22.50
N MET A 230 -11.39 -24.63 21.44
CA MET A 230 -11.10 -26.07 21.43
C MET A 230 -9.81 -26.39 22.20
N MET A 231 -8.79 -25.53 22.14
CA MET A 231 -7.58 -25.68 22.95
C MET A 231 -7.87 -25.50 24.45
N LEU A 232 -8.67 -24.50 24.82
CA LEU A 232 -9.11 -24.26 26.20
C LEU A 232 -10.05 -25.36 26.69
N ALA A 233 -10.98 -25.83 25.85
CA ALA A 233 -11.85 -26.96 26.16
C ALA A 233 -11.03 -28.25 26.36
N GLY A 234 -10.02 -28.49 25.52
CA GLY A 234 -9.08 -29.61 25.66
C GLY A 234 -8.29 -29.55 26.96
N LEU A 235 -7.73 -28.38 27.31
CA LEU A 235 -7.03 -28.17 28.59
C LEU A 235 -7.97 -28.33 29.80
N GLY A 236 -9.21 -27.84 29.69
CA GLY A 236 -10.24 -28.03 30.72
C GLY A 236 -10.56 -29.51 30.95
N LEU A 237 -10.64 -30.31 29.88
CA LEU A 237 -10.92 -31.75 29.95
C LEU A 237 -9.76 -32.53 30.59
N VAL A 238 -8.51 -32.16 30.25
CA VAL A 238 -7.30 -32.75 30.85
C VAL A 238 -7.22 -32.40 32.33
N GLY A 239 -7.47 -31.14 32.70
CA GLY A 239 -7.53 -30.72 34.11
C GLY A 239 -8.59 -31.48 34.91
N PHE A 240 -9.77 -31.71 34.31
CA PHE A 240 -10.84 -32.50 34.93
C PHE A 240 -10.46 -33.99 35.09
N ALA A 241 -9.85 -34.60 34.08
CA ALA A 241 -9.39 -35.99 34.14
C ALA A 241 -8.31 -36.21 35.22
N VAL A 242 -7.34 -35.28 35.34
CA VAL A 242 -6.32 -35.31 36.39
C VAL A 242 -6.94 -35.14 37.78
N ARG A 243 -7.92 -34.25 37.94
CA ARG A 243 -8.64 -34.07 39.21
C ARG A 243 -9.39 -35.33 39.63
N ARG A 244 -10.07 -36.02 38.72
CA ARG A 244 -10.74 -37.30 39.03
C ARG A 244 -9.76 -38.37 39.50
N ARG A 245 -8.56 -38.40 38.91
CA ARG A 245 -7.51 -39.36 39.26
C ARG A 245 -6.95 -39.13 40.67
N LYS A 246 -6.85 -37.88 41.13
CA LYS A 246 -6.42 -37.54 42.50
C LYS A 246 -7.48 -37.87 43.56
N ASN A 247 -8.76 -37.82 43.23
CA ASN A 247 -9.86 -38.10 44.17
C ASN A 247 -10.24 -39.59 44.28
N ALA A 248 -9.58 -40.47 43.52
CA ALA A 248 -9.84 -41.91 43.50
C ALA A 248 -8.79 -42.74 44.26
N ILE A 249 -7.88 -42.07 44.99
CA ILE A 249 -6.90 -42.63 45.93
C ILE A 249 -7.27 -42.09 47.31
#